data_AF-A0A3A0CH71-F1
#
_entry.id   AF-A0A3A0CH71-F1
#
_cell.length_a   1.000
_cell.length_b   1.000
_cell.length_c   1.000
_cell.angle_alpha   90.00
_cell.angle_beta   90.00
_cell.angle_gamma   90.00
#
_symmetry.space_group_name_H-M   'P 1'
#
loop_
_entity.id
_entity.type
_entity.pdbx_description
1 polymer ?
#
loop_
_entity_poly.entity_id
_entity_poly.type
_entity_poly.pdbx_seq_one_letter_code
_entity_poly.pdbx_strand_id
1 'polypeptide(L)'
;MNGAMRPVSPTLIVLAISSALLCGCDRRQGVKAPETQMAEHAVIVHFEYGQQDLAPLHALEGDLIKAIEAADAGELDGSDVATDGSEGSLYMYGPDAARLFEAVRPVLESATCIRQAVATLRYGPPEDGVRERRVKIGR
;
A
#
# COMPACT_ATOMS: atom_id res chain seq x y z
N MET A 1 20.50 61.55 40.75
CA MET A 1 19.54 62.29 41.61
C MET A 1 18.16 61.76 41.30
N ASN A 2 17.45 61.37 42.35
CA ASN A 2 16.14 60.72 42.31
C ASN A 2 15.09 61.58 41.58
N GLY A 3 14.33 60.95 40.69
CA GLY A 3 13.10 61.48 40.12
C GLY A 3 12.04 60.40 40.12
N ALA A 4 11.40 60.21 41.28
CA ALA A 4 10.13 59.50 41.38
C ALA A 4 9.00 60.37 40.79
N MET A 5 7.83 59.73 40.60
CA MET A 5 6.52 60.29 40.22
C MET A 5 6.28 60.33 38.70
N ARG A 6 5.25 59.70 38.12
CA ARG A 6 3.84 59.55 38.54
C ARG A 6 3.18 58.31 37.91
N PRO A 7 2.13 57.73 38.52
CA PRO A 7 1.30 56.69 37.91
C PRO A 7 0.23 57.32 37.00
N VAL A 8 -0.06 56.67 35.87
CA VAL A 8 -1.28 56.88 35.08
C VAL A 8 -1.85 55.54 34.65
N SER A 9 -3.18 55.49 34.73
CA SER A 9 -4.07 54.34 34.79
C SER A 9 -3.90 53.24 33.72
N PRO A 10 -4.34 52.01 34.04
CA PRO A 10 -4.26 50.87 33.14
C PRO A 10 -5.34 51.00 32.07
N THR A 11 -4.95 50.98 30.80
CA THR A 11 -5.87 50.63 29.72
C THR A 11 -5.36 49.33 29.12
N LEU A 12 -5.58 48.25 29.87
CA LEU A 12 -5.38 46.91 29.36
C LEU A 12 -6.53 46.63 28.39
N ILE A 13 -6.18 46.59 27.11
CA ILE A 13 -6.99 46.07 26.01
C ILE A 13 -7.36 44.63 26.39
N VAL A 14 -8.60 44.41 26.81
CA VAL A 14 -9.19 43.09 26.92
C VAL A 14 -10.12 42.92 25.74
N LEU A 15 -9.79 41.91 24.95
CA LEU A 15 -10.45 41.46 23.74
C LEU A 15 -11.97 41.41 23.90
N ALA A 16 -12.64 41.76 22.79
CA ALA A 16 -14.06 41.51 22.57
C ALA A 16 -14.42 40.05 22.90
N ILE A 17 -15.16 39.88 24.00
CA ILE A 17 -15.94 38.69 24.29
C ILE A 17 -17.28 38.84 23.57
N SER A 18 -17.34 38.37 22.33
CA SER A 18 -18.60 38.20 21.60
C SER A 18 -19.43 37.14 22.31
N SER A 19 -20.54 37.57 22.92
CA SER A 19 -21.50 36.69 23.57
C SER A 19 -22.39 35.99 22.54
N ALA A 20 -22.70 34.73 22.86
CA ALA A 20 -23.38 33.73 22.06
C ALA A 20 -24.83 34.07 21.67
N LEU A 21 -25.30 33.49 20.57
CA LEU A 21 -26.32 32.43 20.53
C LEU A 21 -26.69 32.13 19.07
N LEU A 22 -26.47 30.89 18.61
CA LEU A 22 -27.42 30.10 17.83
C LEU A 22 -26.82 28.71 17.58
N CYS A 23 -27.38 27.75 18.32
CA CYS A 23 -27.74 26.39 17.91
C CYS A 23 -26.85 25.70 16.85
N GLY A 24 -26.17 24.63 17.27
CA GLY A 24 -25.64 23.61 16.36
C GLY A 24 -24.23 23.16 16.72
N CYS A 25 -24.13 22.25 17.70
CA CYS A 25 -22.95 21.40 17.83
C CYS A 25 -22.80 20.60 16.53
N ASP A 26 -21.96 21.05 15.59
CA ASP A 26 -21.54 20.21 14.46
C ASP A 26 -20.10 20.54 14.09
N ARG A 27 -19.19 20.35 15.07
CA ARG A 27 -17.89 19.79 14.69
C ARG A 27 -18.14 18.34 14.36
N ARG A 28 -18.65 18.08 13.16
CA ARG A 28 -18.38 16.81 12.50
C ARG A 28 -16.87 16.76 12.30
N GLN A 29 -16.19 16.18 13.29
CA GLN A 29 -15.07 15.31 12.99
C GLN A 29 -15.52 14.49 11.79
N GLY A 30 -14.80 14.61 10.68
CA GLY A 30 -14.96 13.71 9.56
C GLY A 30 -14.65 12.32 10.10
N VAL A 31 -15.67 11.64 10.61
CA VAL A 31 -15.65 10.20 10.76
C VAL A 31 -15.52 9.73 9.33
N LYS A 32 -14.28 9.41 8.94
CA LYS A 32 -14.01 8.57 7.78
C LYS A 32 -14.99 7.42 7.95
N ALA A 33 -15.97 7.31 7.03
CA ALA A 33 -16.86 6.16 7.01
C ALA A 33 -15.99 4.91 7.19
N PRO A 34 -16.46 3.86 7.90
CA PRO A 34 -15.68 2.64 7.98
C PRO A 34 -15.37 2.26 6.54
N GLU A 35 -14.11 2.43 6.15
CA GLU A 35 -13.62 1.78 4.96
C GLU A 35 -13.94 0.34 5.28
N THR A 36 -14.88 -0.21 4.52
CA THR A 36 -15.01 -1.65 4.45
C THR A 36 -13.59 -2.06 4.10
N GLN A 37 -12.81 -2.50 5.09
CA GLN A 37 -11.47 -3.04 4.88
C GLN A 37 -11.75 -4.30 4.09
N MET A 38 -11.91 -4.13 2.78
CA MET A 38 -11.97 -5.22 1.84
C MET A 38 -10.67 -5.94 2.10
N ALA A 39 -10.80 -7.13 2.70
CA ALA A 39 -9.67 -7.94 3.07
C ALA A 39 -8.69 -7.99 1.91
N GLU A 40 -7.50 -7.43 2.11
CA GLU A 40 -6.57 -7.25 1.01
C GLU A 40 -6.11 -8.63 0.51
N HIS A 41 -6.47 -8.91 -0.74
CA HIS A 41 -6.13 -10.14 -1.41
C HIS A 41 -4.68 -10.08 -1.87
N ALA A 42 -4.05 -11.24 -2.08
CA ALA A 42 -2.65 -11.29 -2.51
C ALA A 42 -2.44 -12.25 -3.67
N VAL A 43 -1.47 -11.90 -4.52
CA VAL A 43 -0.83 -12.81 -5.48
C VAL A 43 0.64 -12.89 -5.10
N ILE A 44 1.06 -14.04 -4.58
CA ILE A 44 2.45 -14.30 -4.17
C ILE A 44 3.05 -15.25 -5.19
N VAL A 45 4.12 -14.84 -5.87
CA VAL A 45 4.77 -15.67 -6.89
C VAL A 45 6.11 -16.14 -6.36
N HIS A 46 6.27 -17.45 -6.19
CA HIS A 46 7.57 -18.07 -5.91
C HIS A 46 8.20 -18.58 -7.20
N PHE A 47 9.50 -18.43 -7.37
CA PHE A 47 10.21 -18.83 -8.58
C PHE A 47 11.68 -19.16 -8.31
N GLU A 48 12.28 -19.91 -9.21
CA GLU A 48 13.74 -20.02 -9.32
C GLU A 48 14.28 -18.82 -10.09
N TYR A 49 15.36 -18.23 -9.58
CA TYR A 49 16.06 -17.12 -10.24
C TYR A 49 17.39 -17.63 -10.81
N GLY A 50 18.27 -18.12 -9.94
CA GLY A 50 19.56 -18.72 -10.28
C GLY A 50 20.62 -17.73 -10.78
N GLN A 51 20.52 -16.46 -10.40
CA GLN A 51 21.52 -15.43 -10.73
C GLN A 51 21.59 -14.36 -9.64
N GLN A 52 22.73 -13.67 -9.52
CA GLN A 52 22.92 -12.61 -8.53
C GLN A 52 22.61 -11.21 -9.06
N ASP A 53 22.62 -11.04 -10.39
CA ASP A 53 22.24 -9.76 -11.00
C ASP A 53 20.73 -9.56 -10.87
N LEU A 54 20.31 -8.47 -10.23
CA LEU A 54 18.89 -8.14 -10.01
C LEU A 54 18.29 -7.28 -11.13
N ALA A 55 19.09 -6.77 -12.06
CA ALA A 55 18.58 -5.92 -13.14
C ALA A 55 17.46 -6.60 -13.96
N PRO A 56 17.53 -7.91 -14.31
CA PRO A 56 16.43 -8.60 -14.97
C PRO A 56 15.16 -8.71 -14.11
N LEU A 57 15.29 -8.83 -12.78
CA LEU A 57 14.15 -8.86 -11.87
C LEU A 57 13.49 -7.49 -11.77
N HIS A 58 14.26 -6.42 -11.61
CA HIS A 58 13.71 -5.05 -11.59
C HIS A 58 13.00 -4.69 -12.90
N ALA A 59 13.49 -5.17 -14.04
CA ALA A 59 12.81 -5.00 -15.33
C ALA A 59 11.44 -5.71 -15.32
N LEU A 60 11.39 -6.95 -14.82
CA LEU A 60 10.14 -7.70 -14.65
C LEU A 60 9.17 -6.97 -13.71
N GLU A 61 9.64 -6.48 -12.56
CA GLU A 61 8.83 -5.69 -11.62
C GLU A 61 8.23 -4.45 -12.29
N GLY A 62 9.02 -3.72 -13.08
CA GLY A 62 8.55 -2.56 -13.82
C GLY A 62 7.45 -2.90 -14.83
N ASP A 63 7.51 -4.06 -15.47
CA ASP A 63 6.47 -4.51 -16.40
C ASP A 63 5.22 -5.02 -15.66
N LEU A 64 5.38 -5.64 -14.49
CA LEU A 64 4.27 -6.01 -13.61
C LEU A 64 3.52 -4.78 -13.10
N ILE A 65 4.24 -3.76 -12.61
CA ILE A 65 3.64 -2.49 -12.15
C ILE A 65 2.76 -1.89 -13.24
N LYS A 66 3.29 -1.74 -14.47
CA LYS A 66 2.52 -1.20 -15.61
C LYS A 66 1.26 -2.01 -15.90
N ALA A 67 1.34 -3.35 -15.84
CA ALA A 67 0.20 -4.22 -16.10
C ALA A 67 -0.88 -4.10 -15.02
N ILE A 68 -0.47 -3.99 -13.75
CA ILE A 68 -1.35 -3.81 -12.60
C ILE A 68 -2.04 -2.44 -12.67
N GLU A 69 -1.29 -1.38 -12.91
CA GLU A 69 -1.80 -0.01 -13.04
C GLU A 69 -2.79 0.11 -14.21
N ALA A 70 -2.47 -0.45 -15.37
CA ALA A 70 -3.35 -0.42 -16.54
C ALA A 70 -4.69 -1.15 -16.29
N ALA A 71 -4.70 -2.14 -15.40
CA ALA A 71 -5.88 -2.92 -15.05
C ALA A 71 -6.63 -2.40 -13.81
N ASP A 72 -6.10 -1.38 -13.12
CA ASP A 72 -6.60 -0.90 -11.82
C ASP A 72 -6.86 -2.08 -10.86
N ALA A 73 -5.88 -2.98 -10.75
CA ALA A 73 -6.05 -4.29 -10.10
C ALA A 73 -5.36 -4.41 -8.74
N GLY A 74 -4.56 -3.43 -8.33
CA GLY A 74 -3.79 -3.46 -7.09
C GLY A 74 -2.44 -2.77 -7.20
N GLU A 75 -1.43 -3.33 -6.54
CA GLU A 75 -0.05 -2.87 -6.56
C GLU A 75 0.96 -4.02 -6.42
N LEU A 76 2.20 -3.75 -6.82
CA LEU A 76 3.37 -4.56 -6.50
C LEU A 76 4.06 -3.94 -5.28
N ASP A 77 4.15 -4.68 -4.18
CA ASP A 77 4.79 -4.23 -2.93
C ASP A 77 6.31 -4.42 -3.01
N GLY A 78 6.75 -5.55 -3.56
CA GLY A 78 8.18 -5.78 -3.82
C GLY A 78 8.53 -7.23 -4.13
N SER A 79 9.83 -7.50 -4.07
CA SER A 79 10.41 -8.83 -4.20
C SER A 79 11.38 -9.16 -3.07
N ASP A 80 11.61 -10.46 -2.88
CA ASP A 80 12.68 -10.99 -2.06
C ASP A 80 13.48 -12.02 -2.87
N VAL A 81 14.79 -12.06 -2.67
CA VAL A 81 15.70 -12.99 -3.36
C VAL A 81 16.67 -13.56 -2.35
N ALA A 82 16.83 -14.89 -2.37
CA ALA A 82 17.78 -15.57 -1.50
C ALA A 82 19.20 -15.00 -1.66
N THR A 83 20.01 -15.02 -0.60
CA THR A 83 21.37 -14.44 -0.63
C THR A 83 22.27 -15.08 -1.70
N ASP A 84 22.05 -16.33 -2.04
CA ASP A 84 22.76 -17.05 -3.10
C ASP A 84 22.15 -16.87 -4.50
N GLY A 85 21.03 -16.15 -4.60
CA GLY A 85 20.31 -15.88 -5.84
C GLY A 85 19.54 -17.08 -6.39
N SER A 86 19.38 -18.17 -5.63
CA SER A 86 18.75 -19.41 -6.10
C SER A 86 17.25 -19.26 -6.38
N GLU A 87 16.53 -18.69 -5.42
CA GLU A 87 15.07 -18.52 -5.44
C GLU A 87 14.67 -17.08 -5.13
N GLY A 88 13.44 -16.74 -5.50
CA GLY A 88 12.86 -15.44 -5.22
C GLY A 88 11.34 -15.49 -5.10
N SER A 89 10.79 -14.40 -4.57
CA SER A 89 9.37 -14.19 -4.39
C SER A 89 8.95 -12.79 -4.82
N LEU A 90 7.78 -12.66 -5.43
CA LEU A 90 7.13 -11.37 -5.73
C LEU A 90 5.82 -11.28 -4.93
N TYR A 91 5.56 -10.10 -4.36
CA TYR A 91 4.40 -9.83 -3.52
C TYR A 91 3.54 -8.74 -4.15
N MET A 92 2.31 -9.09 -4.51
CA MET A 92 1.33 -8.18 -5.10
C MET A 92 0.03 -8.24 -4.31
N TYR A 93 -0.59 -7.09 -4.12
CA TYR A 93 -1.79 -6.95 -3.29
C TYR A 93 -2.88 -6.18 -4.03
N GLY A 94 -4.13 -6.47 -3.71
CA GLY A 94 -5.25 -5.78 -4.34
C GLY A 94 -6.62 -6.23 -3.82
N PRO A 95 -7.70 -5.62 -4.34
CA PRO A 95 -9.07 -5.90 -3.92
C PRO A 95 -9.63 -7.21 -4.48
N ASP A 96 -8.94 -7.87 -5.42
CA ASP A 96 -9.34 -9.17 -5.97
C ASP A 96 -8.11 -9.92 -6.52
N ALA A 97 -7.72 -11.03 -5.88
CA ALA A 97 -6.57 -11.83 -6.31
C ALA A 97 -6.75 -12.46 -7.70
N ALA A 98 -7.98 -12.74 -8.14
CA ALA A 98 -8.22 -13.29 -9.47
C ALA A 98 -7.99 -12.22 -10.54
N ARG A 99 -8.55 -11.02 -10.37
CA ARG A 99 -8.33 -9.89 -11.29
C ARG A 99 -6.87 -9.48 -11.34
N LEU A 100 -6.23 -9.38 -10.17
CA LEU A 100 -4.80 -9.09 -10.06
C LEU A 100 -3.97 -10.15 -10.81
N PHE A 101 -4.27 -11.42 -10.60
CA PHE A 101 -3.56 -12.50 -11.29
C PHE A 101 -3.79 -12.48 -12.82
N GLU A 102 -5.00 -12.21 -13.28
CA GLU A 102 -5.30 -12.09 -14.71
C GLU A 102 -4.49 -10.98 -15.38
N ALA A 103 -4.28 -9.85 -14.70
CA ALA A 103 -3.47 -8.74 -15.21
C ALA A 103 -1.98 -9.10 -15.35
N VAL A 104 -1.41 -9.79 -14.35
CA VAL A 104 0.04 -10.04 -14.30
C VAL A 104 0.48 -11.33 -14.99
N ARG A 105 -0.43 -12.30 -15.15
CA ARG A 105 -0.11 -13.62 -15.71
C ARG A 105 0.59 -13.54 -17.07
N PRO A 106 0.16 -12.73 -18.05
CA PRO A 106 0.85 -12.65 -19.35
C PRO A 106 2.29 -12.17 -19.23
N VAL A 107 2.56 -11.23 -18.31
CA VAL A 107 3.91 -10.72 -18.04
C VAL A 107 4.77 -11.84 -17.45
N LEU A 108 4.25 -12.54 -16.42
CA LEU A 108 4.94 -13.66 -15.80
C LEU A 108 5.23 -14.82 -16.78
N GLU A 109 4.30 -15.13 -17.68
CA GLU A 109 4.48 -16.15 -18.72
C GLU A 109 5.51 -15.75 -19.79
N SER A 110 5.70 -14.45 -20.02
CA SER A 110 6.71 -13.92 -20.95
C SER A 110 8.10 -13.76 -20.34
N ALA A 111 8.21 -13.77 -19.02
CA ALA A 111 9.44 -13.52 -18.29
C ALA A 111 10.46 -14.64 -18.50
N THR A 112 11.68 -14.29 -18.94
CA THR A 112 12.76 -15.25 -19.15
C THR A 112 13.77 -15.32 -18.01
N CYS A 113 13.71 -14.37 -17.06
CA CYS A 113 14.62 -14.27 -15.93
C CYS A 113 14.24 -15.17 -14.74
N ILE A 114 13.02 -15.72 -14.75
CA ILE A 114 12.50 -16.61 -13.70
C ILE A 114 12.14 -17.98 -14.29
N ARG A 115 12.17 -19.04 -13.47
CA ARG A 115 11.80 -20.41 -13.85
C ARG A 115 10.93 -21.06 -12.77
N GLN A 116 10.23 -22.15 -13.12
CA GLN A 116 9.43 -22.94 -12.19
C GLN A 116 8.47 -22.10 -11.32
N ALA A 117 7.92 -21.02 -11.90
CA ALA A 117 7.15 -20.05 -11.16
C ALA A 117 5.77 -20.60 -10.74
N VAL A 118 5.39 -20.36 -9.48
CA VAL A 118 4.10 -20.74 -8.90
C VAL A 118 3.47 -19.53 -8.24
N ALA A 119 2.30 -19.14 -8.71
CA ALA A 119 1.49 -18.10 -8.09
C ALA A 119 0.51 -18.70 -7.07
N THR A 120 0.51 -18.17 -5.87
CA THR A 120 -0.48 -18.42 -4.81
C THR A 120 -1.40 -17.22 -4.71
N LEU A 121 -2.68 -17.43 -5.04
CA LEU A 121 -3.74 -16.43 -4.93
C LEU A 121 -4.40 -16.61 -3.55
N ARG A 122 -4.22 -15.65 -2.65
CA ARG A 122 -4.80 -15.62 -1.31
C ARG A 122 -6.02 -14.71 -1.29
N TYR A 123 -7.18 -15.26 -0.90
CA TYR A 123 -8.46 -14.57 -0.96
C TYR A 123 -8.89 -13.92 0.38
N GLY A 124 -8.02 -13.09 0.97
CA GLY A 124 -8.29 -12.39 2.23
C GLY A 124 -6.98 -12.11 2.98
N PRO A 125 -6.99 -11.74 4.28
CA PRO A 125 -5.79 -11.40 5.07
C PRO A 125 -4.84 -12.59 5.28
N PRO A 126 -3.60 -12.39 5.78
CA PRO A 126 -2.63 -13.47 5.97
C PRO A 126 -2.92 -14.24 7.27
N GLU A 127 -4.12 -14.82 7.34
CA GLU A 127 -4.67 -15.54 8.48
C GLU A 127 -4.91 -17.01 8.14
N ASP A 128 -4.94 -17.85 9.16
CA ASP A 128 -5.24 -19.27 9.00
C ASP A 128 -6.67 -19.47 8.46
N GLY A 129 -6.83 -20.46 7.58
CA GLY A 129 -8.13 -20.81 6.99
C GLY A 129 -8.60 -19.90 5.86
N VAL A 130 -7.82 -18.89 5.48
CA VAL A 130 -8.09 -18.08 4.28
C VAL A 130 -7.94 -18.94 3.02
N ARG A 131 -8.89 -18.79 2.10
CA ARG A 131 -8.89 -19.56 0.85
C ARG A 131 -7.68 -19.20 0.02
N GLU A 132 -6.98 -20.22 -0.47
CA GLU A 132 -5.87 -20.07 -1.41
C GLU A 132 -6.10 -20.89 -2.68
N ARG A 133 -5.50 -20.43 -3.79
CA ARG A 133 -5.40 -21.21 -5.03
C ARG A 133 -3.99 -21.10 -5.59
N ARG A 134 -3.34 -22.23 -5.85
CA ARG A 134 -2.03 -22.28 -6.50
C ARG A 134 -2.16 -22.52 -7.99
N VAL A 135 -1.38 -21.80 -8.78
CA VAL A 135 -1.34 -21.88 -10.25
C VAL A 135 0.13 -21.91 -10.69
N LYS A 136 0.50 -22.92 -11.47
CA LYS A 136 1.82 -22.93 -12.13
C LYS A 136 1.80 -21.95 -13.29
N ILE A 137 2.83 -21.13 -13.39
CA ILE A 137 3.05 -20.23 -14.51
C ILE A 137 3.86 -20.98 -15.58
N GLY A 138 3.47 -20.84 -16.84
CA GLY A 138 3.98 -21.69 -17.91
C GLY A 138 5.48 -21.52 -18.16
N ARG A 139 6.29 -22.46 -17.63
CA ARG A 139 7.40 -23.16 -18.30
C ARG A 139 7.90 -24.33 -17.46
#